data_AF-A0A3Q9FKT1-F1
#
_entry.id   AF-A0A3Q9FKT1-F1
#
_cell.length_a   1.000
_cell.length_b   1.000
_cell.length_c   1.000
_cell.angle_alpha   90.00
_cell.angle_beta   90.00
_cell.angle_gamma   90.00
#
_symmetry.space_group_name_H-M   'P 1'
#
loop_
_entity.id
_entity.type
_entity.pdbx_description
1 polymer ?
#
loop_
_entity_poly.entity_id
_entity_poly.type
_entity_poly.pdbx_seq_one_letter_code
_entity_poly.pdbx_strand_id
1 'polypeptide(L)'
;MYGQDAVHNYGTIQIHDTGLVGFHMDVINDGAFNQNRGLVGFYNTDKSITLSGTSNPVFYDTEIAVDNGFYLENTMGVLNNLNFLAGTIFTPRAASETNISFLSDSFYIGETNSTKVDGYASIQGKESFTFPVGIEDRLRPLTLDSNTINDYAKSAYFYEDPNTPIYFASSFDTSAIEDEFLSVSNYEFWHLDGEVPSKVTLSWDNQSFVSLLAEFIEDLKVVGWSIAEKRWVNLGNTNVEGDLENGTVTSEEFIPNQYEVLTIGGNNDLLETLENIELDNYYMTPNGDGTNDFLVIEGIESSPNNTLQIFNRYGILVYTKRGYDNSFDGISNVSNVFSRNKGLASGIYFYIITLNDIKKKHQGYLYLTTYQEN
;
A
#
# COMPACT_ATOMS: atom_id res chain seq x y z
N MET A 1 -47.81 -17.23 -9.72
CA MET A 1 -47.46 -16.54 -10.99
C MET A 1 -45.95 -16.63 -11.06
N TYR A 2 -45.42 -17.59 -11.82
CA TYR A 2 -43.96 -17.77 -11.95
C TYR A 2 -43.49 -16.70 -12.92
N GLY A 3 -42.95 -15.60 -12.37
CA GLY A 3 -42.25 -14.60 -13.15
C GLY A 3 -40.95 -15.20 -13.69
N GLN A 4 -40.40 -14.60 -14.74
CA GLN A 4 -39.06 -14.92 -15.19
C GLN A 4 -38.06 -14.45 -14.12
N ASP A 5 -37.28 -15.38 -13.57
CA ASP A 5 -36.33 -15.09 -12.48
C ASP A 5 -35.02 -14.44 -12.99
N ALA A 6 -34.73 -14.56 -14.29
CA ALA A 6 -33.53 -14.02 -14.92
C ALA A 6 -33.75 -13.65 -16.39
N VAL A 7 -33.06 -12.62 -16.88
CA VAL A 7 -32.96 -12.36 -18.33
C VAL A 7 -32.02 -13.36 -18.95
N HIS A 8 -32.52 -14.21 -19.84
CA HIS A 8 -31.73 -15.24 -20.50
C HIS A 8 -31.48 -14.88 -21.96
N ASN A 9 -30.22 -14.67 -22.33
CA ASN A 9 -29.80 -14.50 -23.71
C ASN A 9 -29.27 -15.81 -24.30
N TYR A 10 -29.83 -16.26 -25.42
CA TYR A 10 -29.34 -17.39 -26.23
C TYR A 10 -28.80 -16.95 -27.61
N GLY A 11 -28.96 -15.68 -27.96
CA GLY A 11 -28.71 -15.15 -29.30
C GLY A 11 -27.60 -14.10 -29.33
N THR A 12 -27.40 -13.50 -30.50
CA THR A 12 -26.49 -12.36 -30.62
C THR A 12 -27.19 -11.08 -30.18
N ILE A 13 -26.59 -10.36 -29.23
CA ILE A 13 -27.04 -9.04 -28.82
C ILE A 13 -25.99 -8.00 -29.26
N GLN A 14 -26.49 -6.91 -29.83
CA GLN A 14 -25.72 -5.69 -30.06
C GLN A 14 -26.48 -4.52 -29.44
N ILE A 15 -25.78 -3.73 -28.65
CA ILE A 15 -26.29 -2.48 -28.07
C ILE A 15 -25.61 -1.33 -28.82
N HIS A 16 -26.39 -0.60 -29.61
CA HIS A 16 -25.91 0.54 -30.41
C HIS A 16 -25.55 1.75 -29.53
N ASP A 17 -24.86 2.73 -30.11
CA ASP A 17 -24.19 3.86 -29.43
C ASP A 17 -25.12 4.69 -28.52
N THR A 18 -26.41 4.81 -28.87
CA THR A 18 -27.42 5.52 -28.06
C THR A 18 -28.29 4.59 -27.20
N GLY A 19 -28.00 3.29 -27.26
CA GLY A 19 -28.74 2.26 -26.53
C GLY A 19 -28.40 2.31 -25.04
N LEU A 20 -29.43 2.28 -24.22
CA LEU A 20 -29.33 2.20 -22.77
C LEU A 20 -30.10 0.95 -22.33
N VAL A 21 -29.43 0.02 -21.67
CA VAL A 21 -30.03 -1.22 -21.16
C VAL A 21 -29.82 -1.28 -19.65
N GLY A 22 -30.90 -1.44 -18.88
CA GLY A 22 -30.84 -1.62 -17.43
C GLY A 22 -31.34 -3.00 -17.04
N PHE A 23 -30.46 -3.81 -16.45
CA PHE A 23 -30.81 -5.09 -15.85
C PHE A 23 -31.11 -4.90 -14.36
N HIS A 24 -32.27 -5.39 -13.92
CA HIS A 24 -32.74 -5.31 -12.52
C HIS A 24 -32.87 -6.68 -11.85
N MET A 25 -32.42 -7.73 -12.51
CA MET A 25 -32.46 -9.13 -12.08
C MET A 25 -31.26 -9.87 -12.68
N ASP A 26 -31.09 -11.14 -12.30
CA ASP A 26 -30.03 -12.00 -12.81
C ASP A 26 -30.00 -12.04 -14.34
N VAL A 27 -28.81 -12.15 -14.90
CA VAL A 27 -28.59 -12.25 -16.35
C VAL A 27 -27.83 -13.55 -16.63
N ILE A 28 -28.44 -14.41 -17.44
CA ILE A 28 -27.82 -15.64 -17.93
C ILE A 28 -27.47 -15.42 -19.40
N ASN A 29 -26.17 -15.41 -19.72
CA ASN A 29 -25.69 -15.19 -21.08
C ASN A 29 -25.07 -16.44 -21.69
N ASP A 30 -25.81 -17.06 -22.61
CA ASP A 30 -25.36 -18.16 -23.47
C ASP A 30 -25.18 -17.73 -24.94
N GLY A 31 -25.30 -16.43 -25.20
CA GLY A 31 -25.19 -15.84 -26.53
C GLY A 31 -24.06 -14.83 -26.65
N ALA A 32 -23.72 -14.46 -27.88
CA ALA A 32 -22.64 -13.51 -28.14
C ALA A 32 -23.11 -12.06 -27.94
N PHE A 33 -22.36 -11.28 -27.16
CA PHE A 33 -22.46 -9.82 -27.14
C PHE A 33 -21.45 -9.24 -28.12
N ASN A 34 -21.93 -8.69 -29.23
CA ASN A 34 -21.09 -8.27 -30.34
C ASN A 34 -21.25 -6.78 -30.61
N GLN A 35 -20.12 -6.09 -30.79
CA GLN A 35 -20.08 -4.68 -31.23
C GLN A 35 -20.95 -3.75 -30.36
N ASN A 36 -20.98 -4.00 -29.05
CA ASN A 36 -21.62 -3.11 -28.10
C ASN A 36 -20.91 -1.77 -28.08
N ARG A 37 -21.71 -0.70 -28.07
CA ARG A 37 -21.26 0.70 -28.06
C ARG A 37 -22.10 1.60 -27.15
N GLY A 38 -23.23 1.11 -26.67
CA GLY A 38 -24.07 1.82 -25.70
C GLY A 38 -23.77 1.42 -24.26
N LEU A 39 -24.65 1.86 -23.36
CA LEU A 39 -24.52 1.68 -21.91
C LEU A 39 -25.35 0.49 -21.44
N VAL A 40 -24.74 -0.32 -20.57
CA VAL A 40 -25.40 -1.39 -19.81
C VAL A 40 -25.26 -1.14 -18.33
N GLY A 41 -26.38 -1.03 -17.64
CA GLY A 41 -26.41 -0.88 -16.19
C GLY A 41 -27.01 -2.08 -15.49
N PHE A 42 -26.51 -2.37 -14.29
CA PHE A 42 -27.07 -3.35 -13.37
C PHE A 42 -27.53 -2.61 -12.11
N TYR A 43 -28.83 -2.70 -11.80
CA TYR A 43 -29.45 -1.86 -10.78
C TYR A 43 -30.39 -2.65 -9.86
N ASN A 44 -30.05 -2.78 -8.58
CA ASN A 44 -30.94 -3.37 -7.57
C ASN A 44 -30.60 -2.89 -6.15
N THR A 45 -31.58 -2.42 -5.40
CA THR A 45 -31.40 -1.94 -4.02
C THR A 45 -31.67 -3.00 -2.96
N ASP A 46 -32.40 -4.06 -3.33
CA ASP A 46 -32.99 -5.00 -2.36
C ASP A 46 -32.40 -6.40 -2.46
N LYS A 47 -31.83 -6.75 -3.61
CA LYS A 47 -31.28 -8.08 -3.93
C LYS A 47 -29.94 -7.96 -4.63
N SER A 48 -29.16 -9.03 -4.55
CA SER A 48 -28.01 -9.21 -5.42
C SER A 48 -28.47 -9.41 -6.88
N ILE A 49 -27.53 -9.22 -7.81
CA ILE A 49 -27.67 -9.64 -9.21
C ILE A 49 -26.50 -10.56 -9.52
N THR A 50 -26.78 -11.65 -10.22
CA THR A 50 -25.76 -12.58 -10.74
C THR A 50 -25.70 -12.49 -12.25
N LEU A 51 -24.50 -12.33 -12.80
CA LEU A 51 -24.20 -12.52 -14.22
C LEU A 51 -23.57 -13.90 -14.40
N SER A 52 -24.32 -14.80 -15.03
CA SER A 52 -23.94 -16.19 -15.26
C SER A 52 -24.07 -16.61 -16.73
N GLY A 53 -23.86 -17.89 -17.05
CA GLY A 53 -24.00 -18.47 -18.38
C GLY A 53 -22.70 -19.01 -18.99
N THR A 54 -22.75 -19.39 -20.25
CA THR A 54 -21.64 -20.06 -20.95
C THR A 54 -20.80 -19.13 -21.84
N SER A 55 -21.20 -17.86 -21.97
CA SER A 55 -20.49 -16.87 -22.79
C SER A 55 -20.13 -15.62 -21.99
N ASN A 56 -18.88 -15.20 -22.06
CA ASN A 56 -18.37 -13.97 -21.45
C ASN A 56 -18.93 -12.74 -22.20
N PRO A 57 -19.77 -11.88 -21.58
CA PRO A 57 -20.20 -10.65 -22.21
C PRO A 57 -19.09 -9.59 -22.18
N VAL A 58 -19.05 -8.75 -23.21
CA VAL A 58 -18.18 -7.57 -23.26
C VAL A 58 -19.05 -6.34 -23.47
N PHE A 59 -19.03 -5.42 -22.52
CA PHE A 59 -19.81 -4.18 -22.54
C PHE A 59 -18.92 -2.97 -22.86
N TYR A 60 -19.53 -1.95 -23.45
CA TYR A 60 -18.80 -0.72 -23.79
C TYR A 60 -18.72 0.20 -22.59
N ASP A 61 -19.86 0.78 -22.21
CA ASP A 61 -20.04 1.50 -20.95
C ASP A 61 -20.89 0.66 -19.99
N THR A 62 -20.44 0.55 -18.75
CA THR A 62 -21.08 -0.26 -17.71
C THR A 62 -21.34 0.56 -16.45
N GLU A 63 -22.53 0.46 -15.86
CA GLU A 63 -22.85 1.03 -14.54
C GLU A 63 -23.27 -0.07 -13.57
N ILE A 64 -22.73 -0.04 -12.34
CA ILE A 64 -23.09 -0.98 -11.29
C ILE A 64 -23.66 -0.22 -10.10
N ALA A 65 -24.96 -0.41 -9.82
CA ALA A 65 -25.63 0.06 -8.62
C ALA A 65 -26.45 -1.09 -7.99
N VAL A 66 -25.75 -2.05 -7.38
CA VAL A 66 -26.35 -3.27 -6.81
C VAL A 66 -26.00 -3.36 -5.33
N ASP A 67 -26.83 -2.80 -4.46
CA ASP A 67 -26.53 -2.57 -3.04
C ASP A 67 -26.12 -3.84 -2.29
N ASN A 68 -26.70 -4.98 -2.64
CA ASN A 68 -26.43 -6.29 -2.02
C ASN A 68 -25.45 -7.16 -2.81
N GLY A 69 -24.71 -6.57 -3.75
CA GLY A 69 -23.62 -7.22 -4.48
C GLY A 69 -23.98 -7.68 -5.89
N PHE A 70 -23.04 -7.45 -6.82
CA PHE A 70 -23.10 -7.94 -8.18
C PHE A 70 -22.12 -9.11 -8.35
N TYR A 71 -22.62 -10.31 -8.58
CA TYR A 71 -21.83 -11.54 -8.62
C TYR A 71 -21.53 -11.94 -10.07
N LEU A 72 -20.26 -12.17 -10.37
CA LEU A 72 -19.82 -12.69 -11.67
C LEU A 72 -19.50 -14.17 -11.55
N GLU A 73 -20.23 -15.01 -12.30
CA GLU A 73 -19.90 -16.43 -12.47
C GLU A 73 -19.12 -16.71 -13.77
N ASN A 74 -19.15 -15.76 -14.70
CA ASN A 74 -18.35 -15.73 -15.92
C ASN A 74 -17.70 -14.36 -16.09
N THR A 75 -16.62 -14.30 -16.85
CA THR A 75 -15.84 -13.08 -17.01
C THR A 75 -16.62 -12.02 -17.76
N MET A 76 -16.61 -10.79 -17.22
CA MET A 76 -17.23 -9.61 -17.83
C MET A 76 -16.16 -8.67 -18.35
N GLY A 77 -16.18 -8.39 -19.66
CA GLY A 77 -15.27 -7.42 -20.28
C GLY A 77 -15.84 -6.00 -20.28
N VAL A 78 -14.97 -5.01 -20.08
CA VAL A 78 -15.28 -3.57 -20.17
C VAL A 78 -14.38 -2.94 -21.25
N LEU A 79 -14.96 -2.31 -22.26
CA LEU A 79 -14.21 -1.68 -23.37
C LEU A 79 -13.89 -0.20 -23.13
N ASN A 80 -14.77 0.56 -22.45
CA ASN A 80 -14.60 2.00 -22.27
C ASN A 80 -14.69 2.43 -20.81
N ASN A 81 -15.85 2.32 -20.16
CA ASN A 81 -16.00 2.81 -18.79
C ASN A 81 -16.75 1.81 -17.91
N LEU A 82 -16.27 1.63 -16.68
CA LEU A 82 -17.03 1.04 -15.57
C LEU A 82 -17.28 2.11 -14.51
N ASN A 83 -18.55 2.43 -14.27
CA ASN A 83 -18.96 3.35 -13.23
C ASN A 83 -19.48 2.57 -12.02
N PHE A 84 -18.73 2.63 -10.92
CA PHE A 84 -19.19 2.14 -9.64
C PHE A 84 -20.11 3.17 -8.98
N LEU A 85 -21.40 2.85 -8.87
CA LEU A 85 -22.40 3.72 -8.23
C LEU A 85 -22.78 3.22 -6.84
N ALA A 86 -23.01 1.92 -6.68
CA ALA A 86 -23.33 1.29 -5.41
C ALA A 86 -23.06 -0.22 -5.42
N GLY A 87 -22.60 -0.73 -4.27
CA GLY A 87 -22.34 -2.14 -4.07
C GLY A 87 -20.98 -2.63 -4.61
N THR A 88 -20.65 -3.87 -4.24
CA THR A 88 -19.39 -4.53 -4.58
C THR A 88 -19.60 -5.51 -5.73
N ILE A 89 -18.63 -5.59 -6.63
CA ILE A 89 -18.55 -6.65 -7.65
C ILE A 89 -17.82 -7.83 -7.04
N PHE A 90 -18.46 -8.98 -6.97
CA PHE A 90 -17.88 -10.21 -6.44
C PHE A 90 -17.42 -11.12 -7.57
N THR A 91 -16.16 -11.56 -7.48
CA THR A 91 -15.57 -12.55 -8.39
C THR A 91 -14.92 -13.67 -7.57
N PRO A 92 -14.88 -14.92 -8.06
CA PRO A 92 -14.39 -16.04 -7.27
C PRO A 92 -12.88 -15.96 -6.99
N ARG A 93 -12.50 -15.99 -5.70
CA ARG A 93 -11.08 -16.09 -5.29
C ARG A 93 -10.45 -17.45 -5.57
N ALA A 94 -11.26 -18.52 -5.51
CA ALA A 94 -10.83 -19.88 -5.81
C ALA A 94 -10.72 -20.19 -7.31
N ALA A 95 -11.20 -19.30 -8.19
CA ALA A 95 -11.21 -19.49 -9.63
C ALA A 95 -10.93 -18.16 -10.35
N SER A 96 -9.65 -17.78 -10.42
CA SER A 96 -9.20 -16.49 -10.95
C SER A 96 -9.47 -16.26 -12.45
N GLU A 97 -9.87 -17.29 -13.18
CA GLU A 97 -10.31 -17.22 -14.58
C GLU A 97 -11.66 -16.50 -14.74
N THR A 98 -12.48 -16.45 -13.67
CA THR A 98 -13.72 -15.66 -13.61
C THR A 98 -13.40 -14.32 -12.94
N ASN A 99 -13.41 -13.24 -13.72
CA ASN A 99 -13.02 -11.91 -13.25
C ASN A 99 -13.79 -10.80 -14.00
N ILE A 100 -13.56 -9.56 -13.58
CA ILE A 100 -13.88 -8.39 -14.41
C ILE A 100 -12.64 -7.98 -15.19
N SER A 101 -12.74 -7.89 -16.52
CA SER A 101 -11.61 -7.62 -17.41
C SER A 101 -11.71 -6.24 -18.05
N PHE A 102 -10.71 -5.41 -17.81
CA PHE A 102 -10.54 -4.08 -18.38
C PHE A 102 -9.70 -4.16 -19.67
N LEU A 103 -10.32 -3.88 -20.83
CA LEU A 103 -9.65 -3.93 -22.13
C LEU A 103 -8.87 -2.64 -22.42
N SER A 104 -8.16 -2.57 -23.56
CA SER A 104 -7.09 -1.60 -23.82
C SER A 104 -7.44 -0.14 -23.52
N ASP A 105 -8.63 0.32 -23.92
CA ASP A 105 -9.06 1.72 -23.74
C ASP A 105 -9.88 1.95 -22.47
N SER A 106 -10.15 0.90 -21.69
CA SER A 106 -11.13 1.00 -20.60
C SER A 106 -10.57 1.66 -19.35
N PHE A 107 -11.41 2.37 -18.61
CA PHE A 107 -11.13 2.88 -17.27
C PHE A 107 -12.32 2.59 -16.34
N TYR A 108 -12.19 2.95 -15.07
CA TYR A 108 -13.29 2.96 -14.12
C TYR A 108 -13.30 4.25 -13.30
N ILE A 109 -14.43 4.53 -12.66
CA ILE A 109 -14.60 5.61 -11.70
C ILE A 109 -15.52 5.17 -10.56
N GLY A 110 -15.46 5.86 -9.42
CA GLY A 110 -16.41 5.70 -8.33
C GLY A 110 -16.03 4.63 -7.31
N GLU A 111 -14.77 4.20 -7.31
CA GLU A 111 -14.25 3.24 -6.35
C GLU A 111 -14.20 3.84 -4.93
N THR A 112 -14.61 3.03 -3.96
CA THR A 112 -14.55 3.35 -2.53
C THR A 112 -14.40 2.05 -1.75
N ASN A 113 -14.31 2.17 -0.42
CA ASN A 113 -14.39 1.02 0.48
C ASN A 113 -15.66 0.15 0.29
N SER A 114 -16.78 0.71 -0.17
CA SER A 114 -18.03 -0.05 -0.42
C SER A 114 -18.30 -0.35 -1.90
N THR A 115 -17.54 0.27 -2.80
CA THR A 115 -17.69 0.13 -4.26
C THR A 115 -16.37 -0.26 -4.90
N LYS A 116 -16.17 -1.57 -5.10
CA LYS A 116 -14.91 -2.15 -5.56
C LYS A 116 -15.12 -3.56 -6.08
N VAL A 117 -14.04 -4.22 -6.46
CA VAL A 117 -14.01 -5.65 -6.78
C VAL A 117 -13.54 -6.43 -5.54
N ASP A 118 -14.38 -7.32 -5.04
CA ASP A 118 -13.97 -8.34 -4.07
C ASP A 118 -13.69 -9.65 -4.83
N GLY A 119 -12.40 -9.94 -5.01
CA GLY A 119 -11.89 -11.01 -5.86
C GLY A 119 -10.93 -10.48 -6.94
N TYR A 120 -10.95 -11.10 -8.11
CA TYR A 120 -10.06 -10.81 -9.23
C TYR A 120 -10.61 -9.76 -10.20
N ALA A 121 -9.74 -8.82 -10.56
CA ALA A 121 -9.86 -7.98 -11.74
C ALA A 121 -8.65 -8.24 -12.67
N SER A 122 -8.85 -8.12 -13.98
CA SER A 122 -7.79 -8.29 -14.98
C SER A 122 -7.72 -7.13 -15.96
N ILE A 123 -6.60 -7.00 -16.65
CA ILE A 123 -6.37 -6.06 -17.74
C ILE A 123 -5.95 -6.79 -19.01
N GLN A 124 -6.23 -6.19 -20.16
CA GLN A 124 -5.75 -6.63 -21.48
C GLN A 124 -5.31 -5.44 -22.31
N GLY A 125 -4.10 -5.49 -22.85
CA GLY A 125 -3.54 -4.45 -23.70
C GLY A 125 -3.32 -3.13 -22.96
N LYS A 126 -2.81 -3.17 -21.72
CA LYS A 126 -2.51 -1.99 -20.90
C LYS A 126 -1.09 -2.03 -20.33
N GLU A 127 -0.42 -0.89 -20.34
CA GLU A 127 0.92 -0.70 -19.76
C GLU A 127 0.85 -0.40 -18.24
N SER A 128 -0.08 0.48 -17.85
CA SER A 128 -0.30 0.87 -16.45
C SER A 128 -1.79 0.76 -16.09
N PHE A 129 -2.08 0.31 -14.86
CA PHE A 129 -3.43 0.19 -14.32
C PHE A 129 -3.43 0.07 -12.80
N THR A 130 -4.45 0.66 -12.15
CA THR A 130 -4.74 0.42 -10.74
C THR A 130 -5.89 -0.56 -10.62
N PHE A 131 -5.66 -1.72 -10.02
CA PHE A 131 -6.73 -2.70 -9.79
C PHE A 131 -7.63 -2.24 -8.64
N PRO A 132 -8.95 -2.05 -8.84
CA PRO A 132 -9.87 -1.58 -7.80
C PRO A 132 -10.30 -2.75 -6.88
N VAL A 133 -9.33 -3.49 -6.36
CA VAL A 133 -9.56 -4.71 -5.57
C VAL A 133 -9.61 -4.41 -4.07
N GLY A 134 -10.30 -5.27 -3.33
CA GLY A 134 -10.39 -5.18 -1.89
C GLY A 134 -11.22 -6.32 -1.31
N ILE A 135 -11.63 -6.17 -0.05
CA ILE A 135 -12.48 -7.13 0.64
C ILE A 135 -13.33 -6.40 1.69
N GLU A 136 -14.54 -6.88 1.95
CA GLU A 136 -15.44 -6.30 2.97
C GLU A 136 -15.60 -4.78 2.85
N ASP A 137 -15.13 -3.98 3.80
CA ASP A 137 -15.18 -2.51 3.81
C ASP A 137 -13.80 -1.87 3.53
N ARG A 138 -12.91 -2.59 2.85
CA ARG A 138 -11.53 -2.17 2.58
C ARG A 138 -11.20 -2.18 1.10
N LEU A 139 -10.95 -1.00 0.54
CA LEU A 139 -10.33 -0.85 -0.76
C LEU A 139 -8.80 -0.96 -0.61
N ARG A 140 -8.18 -1.82 -1.40
CA ARG A 140 -6.74 -2.13 -1.36
C ARG A 140 -6.15 -2.21 -2.76
N PRO A 141 -6.06 -1.07 -3.44
CA PRO A 141 -5.61 -1.03 -4.80
C PRO A 141 -4.17 -1.53 -4.90
N LEU A 142 -3.92 -2.24 -6.00
CA LEU A 142 -2.57 -2.49 -6.48
C LEU A 142 -2.42 -1.71 -7.78
N THR A 143 -1.44 -0.82 -7.85
CA THR A 143 -1.07 -0.19 -9.13
C THR A 143 0.05 -0.98 -9.77
N LEU A 144 -0.14 -1.34 -11.03
CA LEU A 144 0.85 -1.98 -11.88
C LEU A 144 1.32 -0.95 -12.90
N ASP A 145 2.63 -0.74 -13.01
CA ASP A 145 3.25 0.12 -14.02
C ASP A 145 4.35 -0.65 -14.73
N SER A 146 4.14 -0.97 -16.01
CA SER A 146 4.93 -1.98 -16.74
C SER A 146 5.79 -1.34 -17.82
N ASN A 147 6.92 -1.96 -18.15
CA ASN A 147 7.81 -1.43 -19.18
C ASN A 147 7.22 -1.46 -20.60
N THR A 148 6.26 -2.36 -20.83
CA THR A 148 5.53 -2.49 -22.09
C THR A 148 4.07 -2.83 -21.82
N ILE A 149 3.25 -2.78 -22.85
CA ILE A 149 1.86 -3.24 -22.80
C ILE A 149 1.80 -4.69 -22.31
N ASN A 150 0.95 -4.96 -21.31
CA ASN A 150 0.59 -6.30 -20.88
C ASN A 150 -0.49 -6.84 -21.81
N ASP A 151 -0.24 -7.99 -22.45
CA ASP A 151 -1.29 -8.74 -23.14
C ASP A 151 -2.37 -9.17 -22.14
N TYR A 152 -1.96 -9.59 -20.95
CA TYR A 152 -2.83 -9.93 -19.83
C TYR A 152 -2.11 -9.74 -18.49
N ALA A 153 -2.83 -9.23 -17.49
CA ALA A 153 -2.43 -9.30 -16.08
C ALA A 153 -3.68 -9.33 -15.20
N LYS A 154 -3.61 -9.93 -14.01
CA LYS A 154 -4.74 -9.98 -13.05
C LYS A 154 -4.27 -9.84 -11.62
N SER A 155 -5.12 -9.26 -10.78
CA SER A 155 -4.82 -9.07 -9.37
C SER A 155 -6.04 -9.28 -8.49
N ALA A 156 -5.79 -9.74 -7.27
CA ALA A 156 -6.75 -9.80 -6.17
C ALA A 156 -6.06 -9.52 -4.84
N TYR A 157 -6.77 -8.88 -3.92
CA TYR A 157 -6.30 -8.57 -2.57
C TYR A 157 -6.86 -9.54 -1.54
N PHE A 158 -6.04 -10.07 -0.62
CA PHE A 158 -6.44 -11.01 0.43
C PHE A 158 -6.11 -10.44 1.81
N TYR A 159 -7.10 -10.39 2.70
CA TYR A 159 -6.91 -10.05 4.11
C TYR A 159 -6.91 -11.32 4.96
N GLU A 160 -5.85 -12.11 4.82
CA GLU A 160 -5.64 -13.34 5.57
C GLU A 160 -4.13 -13.57 5.80
N ASP A 161 -3.80 -14.44 6.76
CA ASP A 161 -2.41 -14.76 7.11
C ASP A 161 -1.73 -15.56 5.97
N PRO A 162 -0.62 -15.08 5.37
CA PRO A 162 0.12 -15.81 4.34
C PRO A 162 0.60 -17.20 4.79
N ASN A 163 0.73 -17.46 6.10
CA ASN A 163 1.11 -18.77 6.63
C ASN A 163 -0.04 -19.79 6.57
N THR A 164 -1.29 -19.34 6.49
CA THR A 164 -2.49 -20.19 6.42
C THR A 164 -3.52 -19.65 5.44
N PRO A 165 -3.18 -19.51 4.15
CA PRO A 165 -4.07 -18.93 3.16
C PRO A 165 -5.23 -19.88 2.85
N ILE A 166 -6.43 -19.35 2.63
CA ILE A 166 -7.66 -20.14 2.43
C ILE A 166 -7.76 -20.62 0.97
N TYR A 167 -7.34 -19.76 0.03
CA TYR A 167 -7.56 -19.96 -1.41
C TYR A 167 -6.35 -20.52 -2.17
N PHE A 168 -5.25 -20.77 -1.47
CA PHE A 168 -4.00 -21.23 -2.06
C PHE A 168 -3.68 -22.64 -1.59
N ALA A 169 -3.10 -23.44 -2.49
CA ALA A 169 -2.69 -24.81 -2.16
C ALA A 169 -1.41 -24.86 -1.30
N SER A 170 -0.64 -23.78 -1.29
CA SER A 170 0.61 -23.65 -0.53
C SER A 170 0.50 -22.49 0.45
N SER A 171 1.17 -22.62 1.59
CA SER A 171 1.43 -21.52 2.51
C SER A 171 2.69 -20.76 2.12
N PHE A 172 2.77 -19.51 2.56
CA PHE A 172 3.90 -18.61 2.38
C PHE A 172 4.53 -18.32 3.75
N ASP A 173 5.44 -19.18 4.17
CA ASP A 173 6.08 -19.11 5.49
C ASP A 173 6.76 -17.75 5.68
N THR A 174 6.20 -16.87 6.52
CA THR A 174 6.70 -15.50 6.71
C THR A 174 8.01 -15.44 7.48
N SER A 175 8.52 -16.59 7.97
CA SER A 175 9.88 -16.72 8.51
C SER A 175 10.91 -17.17 7.47
N ALA A 176 10.48 -17.68 6.31
CA ALA A 176 11.37 -18.01 5.21
C ALA A 176 11.68 -16.71 4.43
N ILE A 177 12.71 -16.00 4.87
CA ILE A 177 13.13 -14.68 4.35
C ILE A 177 14.51 -14.73 3.71
N GLU A 178 14.80 -13.81 2.79
CA GLU A 178 16.09 -13.79 2.10
C GLU A 178 17.28 -13.38 2.98
N ASP A 179 17.00 -12.57 3.99
CA ASP A 179 17.95 -11.92 4.90
C ASP A 179 17.29 -11.71 6.27
N GLU A 180 18.09 -11.70 7.34
CA GLU A 180 17.60 -11.68 8.73
C GLU A 180 16.93 -10.37 9.14
N PHE A 181 17.16 -9.28 8.39
CA PHE A 181 16.57 -7.98 8.64
C PHE A 181 15.20 -7.80 7.95
N LEU A 182 14.72 -8.76 7.16
CA LEU A 182 13.43 -8.65 6.48
C LEU A 182 12.27 -9.02 7.42
N SER A 183 11.32 -8.11 7.60
CA SER A 183 10.00 -8.42 8.19
C SER A 183 8.95 -8.56 7.09
N VAL A 184 7.96 -9.42 7.30
CA VAL A 184 6.89 -9.72 6.33
C VAL A 184 5.54 -9.65 7.06
N SER A 185 4.54 -9.01 6.45
CA SER A 185 3.19 -8.95 7.00
C SER A 185 2.56 -10.32 7.17
N ASN A 186 1.89 -10.54 8.31
CA ASN A 186 1.03 -11.70 8.57
C ASN A 186 -0.46 -11.39 8.39
N TYR A 187 -0.82 -10.23 7.84
CA TYR A 187 -2.18 -9.73 7.84
C TYR A 187 -2.84 -9.73 6.47
N GLU A 188 -2.05 -9.55 5.42
CA GLU A 188 -2.58 -9.35 4.08
C GLU A 188 -1.53 -9.70 3.02
N PHE A 189 -2.03 -9.92 1.80
CA PHE A 189 -1.20 -10.04 0.61
C PHE A 189 -2.04 -9.81 -0.65
N TRP A 190 -1.36 -9.56 -1.76
CA TRP A 190 -1.93 -9.46 -3.09
C TRP A 190 -1.43 -10.61 -3.93
N HIS A 191 -2.32 -11.19 -4.72
CA HIS A 191 -1.92 -11.99 -5.87
C HIS A 191 -1.83 -11.08 -7.08
N LEU A 192 -0.79 -11.26 -7.89
CA LEU A 192 -0.58 -10.54 -9.14
C LEU A 192 0.05 -11.48 -10.18
N ASP A 193 -0.70 -11.77 -11.24
CA ASP A 193 -0.18 -12.43 -12.43
C ASP A 193 0.15 -11.37 -13.49
N GLY A 194 1.35 -11.44 -14.07
CA GLY A 194 1.84 -10.58 -15.13
C GLY A 194 3.20 -11.05 -15.66
N GLU A 195 3.37 -11.04 -16.98
CA GLU A 195 4.60 -11.50 -17.65
C GLU A 195 5.60 -10.37 -17.96
N VAL A 196 5.13 -9.12 -17.95
CA VAL A 196 5.94 -7.95 -18.27
C VAL A 196 6.69 -7.50 -17.01
N PRO A 197 7.97 -7.11 -17.11
CA PRO A 197 8.66 -6.41 -16.02
C PRO A 197 7.92 -5.13 -15.63
N SER A 198 7.63 -5.00 -14.34
CA SER A 198 6.80 -3.92 -13.81
C SER A 198 7.27 -3.47 -12.44
N LYS A 199 6.94 -2.22 -12.11
CA LYS A 199 6.85 -1.74 -10.74
C LYS A 199 5.43 -1.90 -10.24
N VAL A 200 5.28 -2.19 -8.96
CA VAL A 200 3.98 -2.30 -8.31
C VAL A 200 3.90 -1.37 -7.12
N THR A 201 2.76 -0.73 -6.92
CA THR A 201 2.48 0.09 -5.74
C THR A 201 1.39 -0.56 -4.92
N LEU A 202 1.70 -0.85 -3.65
CA LEU A 202 0.75 -1.38 -2.67
C LEU A 202 0.32 -0.27 -1.71
N SER A 203 -0.97 -0.22 -1.39
CA SER A 203 -1.52 0.67 -0.38
C SER A 203 -1.68 -0.02 0.97
N TRP A 204 -1.54 0.73 2.07
CA TRP A 204 -1.92 0.28 3.41
C TRP A 204 -2.84 1.27 4.13
N ASP A 205 -3.48 0.77 5.18
CA ASP A 205 -4.08 1.57 6.24
C ASP A 205 -3.79 1.00 7.64
N ASN A 206 -4.47 1.51 8.67
CA ASN A 206 -4.30 1.14 10.06
C ASN A 206 -4.58 -0.34 10.36
N GLN A 207 -5.40 -1.01 9.57
CA GLN A 207 -5.67 -2.46 9.69
C GLN A 207 -4.62 -3.32 8.98
N SER A 208 -3.63 -2.69 8.37
CA SER A 208 -2.48 -3.36 7.75
C SER A 208 -1.33 -3.53 8.76
N PHE A 209 -1.41 -2.83 9.90
CA PHE A 209 -0.48 -2.90 11.03
C PHE A 209 1.00 -2.74 10.63
N VAL A 210 1.28 -1.83 9.68
CA VAL A 210 2.65 -1.61 9.18
C VAL A 210 3.62 -1.10 10.24
N SER A 211 3.12 -0.53 11.33
CA SER A 211 3.92 -0.16 12.51
C SER A 211 4.53 -1.36 13.26
N LEU A 212 4.09 -2.59 12.96
CA LEU A 212 4.75 -3.82 13.42
C LEU A 212 5.91 -4.24 12.50
N LEU A 213 5.98 -3.68 11.30
CA LEU A 213 6.97 -4.01 10.28
C LEU A 213 8.16 -3.04 10.28
N ALA A 214 7.95 -1.80 10.73
CA ALA A 214 8.94 -0.73 10.70
C ALA A 214 8.61 0.42 11.67
N GLU A 215 9.64 1.11 12.18
CA GLU A 215 9.49 2.37 12.92
C GLU A 215 9.25 3.59 12.00
N PHE A 216 9.74 3.55 10.76
CA PHE A 216 9.61 4.62 9.77
C PHE A 216 9.03 4.09 8.45
N ILE A 217 8.31 4.93 7.71
CA ILE A 217 7.73 4.50 6.43
C ILE A 217 8.81 4.20 5.39
N GLU A 218 9.97 4.86 5.51
CA GLU A 218 11.14 4.64 4.67
C GLU A 218 11.71 3.21 4.78
N ASP A 219 11.43 2.52 5.89
CA ASP A 219 11.84 1.13 6.10
C ASP A 219 10.82 0.12 5.52
N LEU A 220 9.61 0.57 5.19
CA LEU A 220 8.62 -0.26 4.50
C LEU A 220 9.08 -0.57 3.09
N LYS A 221 8.62 -1.70 2.55
CA LYS A 221 9.01 -2.18 1.23
C LYS A 221 7.95 -3.14 0.69
N VAL A 222 7.93 -3.29 -0.62
CA VAL A 222 7.23 -4.41 -1.24
C VAL A 222 8.08 -5.66 -1.07
N VAL A 223 7.47 -6.77 -0.69
CA VAL A 223 8.12 -8.08 -0.62
C VAL A 223 7.31 -9.09 -1.40
N GLY A 224 8.00 -10.06 -2.02
CA GLY A 224 7.35 -11.10 -2.82
C GLY A 224 7.79 -12.50 -2.40
N TRP A 225 6.85 -13.44 -2.38
CA TRP A 225 7.16 -14.86 -2.19
C TRP A 225 7.73 -15.45 -3.48
N SER A 226 9.05 -15.63 -3.54
CA SER A 226 9.74 -16.14 -4.72
C SER A 226 9.38 -17.60 -4.99
N ILE A 227 8.87 -17.88 -6.20
CA ILE A 227 8.53 -19.25 -6.61
C ILE A 227 9.80 -20.11 -6.70
N ALA A 228 10.90 -19.53 -7.17
CA ALA A 228 12.17 -20.22 -7.37
C ALA A 228 12.91 -20.49 -6.06
N GLU A 229 12.92 -19.51 -5.15
CA GLU A 229 13.70 -19.58 -3.91
C GLU A 229 12.91 -20.13 -2.72
N LYS A 230 11.57 -20.18 -2.83
CA LYS A 230 10.65 -20.60 -1.76
C LYS A 230 10.86 -19.80 -0.46
N ARG A 231 11.04 -18.49 -0.62
CA ARG A 231 11.22 -17.51 0.47
C ARG A 231 10.77 -16.13 0.02
N TRP A 232 10.49 -15.26 0.99
CA TRP A 232 10.22 -13.85 0.79
C TRP A 232 11.50 -13.09 0.42
N VAL A 233 11.39 -12.28 -0.63
CA VAL A 233 12.47 -11.47 -1.21
C VAL A 233 12.06 -10.00 -1.16
N ASN A 234 12.99 -9.10 -0.85
CA ASN A 234 12.79 -7.67 -0.91
C ASN A 234 12.65 -7.22 -2.36
N LEU A 235 11.49 -6.67 -2.71
CA LEU A 235 11.22 -6.07 -4.01
C LEU A 235 11.41 -4.56 -3.99
N GLY A 236 11.84 -3.98 -2.87
CA GLY A 236 12.29 -2.60 -2.76
C GLY A 236 11.22 -1.59 -2.37
N ASN A 237 11.68 -0.34 -2.34
CA ASN A 237 10.92 0.85 -2.00
C ASN A 237 11.47 2.01 -2.84
N THR A 238 11.02 2.12 -4.10
CA THR A 238 11.41 3.22 -4.99
C THR A 238 10.66 4.52 -4.69
N ASN A 239 9.50 4.41 -4.06
CA ASN A 239 8.68 5.53 -3.60
C ASN A 239 7.85 5.09 -2.40
N VAL A 240 7.76 5.94 -1.38
CA VAL A 240 6.88 5.75 -0.24
C VAL A 240 6.23 7.07 0.14
N GLU A 241 4.92 7.03 0.38
CA GLU A 241 4.11 8.20 0.70
C GLU A 241 3.14 7.88 1.84
N GLY A 242 2.78 8.90 2.63
CA GLY A 242 1.82 8.78 3.72
C GLY A 242 2.47 8.76 5.11
N ASP A 243 1.91 7.97 6.00
CA ASP A 243 2.40 7.72 7.36
C ASP A 243 2.14 6.26 7.78
N LEU A 244 2.45 5.89 9.03
CA LEU A 244 2.27 4.52 9.52
C LEU A 244 0.79 4.08 9.66
N GLU A 245 -0.16 5.00 9.53
CA GLU A 245 -1.60 4.70 9.59
C GLU A 245 -2.21 4.60 8.19
N ASN A 246 -1.68 5.28 7.18
CA ASN A 246 -2.11 5.12 5.79
C ASN A 246 -1.08 5.61 4.78
N GLY A 247 -0.92 4.89 3.67
CA GLY A 247 0.04 5.28 2.64
C GLY A 247 0.22 4.26 1.52
N THR A 248 1.28 4.45 0.74
CA THR A 248 1.63 3.59 -0.39
C THR A 248 3.13 3.36 -0.50
N VAL A 249 3.54 2.17 -0.95
CA VAL A 249 4.95 1.82 -1.22
C VAL A 249 5.08 1.18 -2.59
N THR A 250 6.07 1.61 -3.35
CA THR A 250 6.34 1.16 -4.72
C THR A 250 7.60 0.31 -4.79
N SER A 251 7.53 -0.84 -5.46
CA SER A 251 8.66 -1.74 -5.66
C SER A 251 9.71 -1.18 -6.64
N GLU A 252 10.86 -1.82 -6.68
CA GLU A 252 11.74 -1.90 -7.85
C GLU A 252 11.06 -2.70 -8.97
N GLU A 253 11.68 -2.71 -10.15
CA GLU A 253 11.21 -3.51 -11.27
C GLU A 253 11.43 -5.01 -11.04
N PHE A 254 10.40 -5.82 -11.30
CA PHE A 254 10.47 -7.29 -11.29
C PHE A 254 9.44 -7.89 -12.25
N ILE A 255 9.52 -9.20 -12.51
CA ILE A 255 8.50 -9.92 -13.30
C ILE A 255 7.47 -10.52 -12.34
N PRO A 256 6.19 -10.11 -12.35
CA PRO A 256 5.19 -10.59 -11.39
C PRO A 256 5.08 -12.11 -11.32
N ASN A 257 5.05 -12.81 -12.45
CA ASN A 257 4.95 -14.27 -12.53
C ASN A 257 6.14 -15.06 -11.93
N GLN A 258 7.17 -14.38 -11.42
CA GLN A 258 8.24 -15.03 -10.64
C GLN A 258 7.89 -15.17 -9.15
N TYR A 259 6.80 -14.55 -8.72
CA TYR A 259 6.35 -14.47 -7.33
C TYR A 259 4.91 -14.95 -7.22
N GLU A 260 4.61 -15.75 -6.20
CA GLU A 260 3.24 -16.26 -6.02
C GLU A 260 2.33 -15.20 -5.41
N VAL A 261 2.85 -14.41 -4.47
CA VAL A 261 2.12 -13.34 -3.79
C VAL A 261 3.07 -12.22 -3.42
N LEU A 262 2.48 -11.03 -3.24
CA LEU A 262 3.16 -9.81 -2.83
C LEU A 262 2.55 -9.33 -1.52
N THR A 263 3.35 -8.76 -0.63
CA THR A 263 2.83 -8.07 0.55
C THR A 263 3.73 -6.91 0.94
N ILE A 264 3.36 -6.22 2.00
CA ILE A 264 4.18 -5.19 2.64
C ILE A 264 5.11 -5.89 3.63
N GLY A 265 6.38 -5.58 3.51
CA GLY A 265 7.39 -5.91 4.51
C GLY A 265 8.01 -4.64 5.09
N GLY A 266 8.98 -4.84 5.95
CA GLY A 266 9.78 -3.75 6.50
C GLY A 266 11.17 -4.22 6.91
N ASN A 267 11.85 -3.39 7.69
CA ASN A 267 13.06 -3.77 8.40
C ASN A 267 12.67 -4.26 9.80
N ASN A 268 13.06 -5.48 10.16
CA ASN A 268 12.86 -6.00 11.50
C ASN A 268 13.81 -5.28 12.48
N ASP A 269 13.37 -4.13 13.00
CA ASP A 269 14.14 -3.30 13.94
C ASP A 269 14.45 -4.00 15.27
N LEU A 270 13.76 -5.12 15.59
CA LEU A 270 14.08 -5.93 16.77
C LEU A 270 15.46 -6.59 16.67
N LEU A 271 16.02 -6.71 15.47
CA LEU A 271 17.36 -7.25 15.20
C LEU A 271 18.35 -6.18 14.72
N GLU A 272 17.95 -4.91 14.60
CA GLU A 272 18.89 -3.83 14.32
C GLU A 272 19.86 -3.64 15.51
N THR A 273 20.96 -4.38 15.48
CA THR A 273 22.13 -4.07 16.28
C THR A 273 22.76 -2.82 15.69
N LEU A 274 22.26 -1.65 16.10
CA LEU A 274 22.93 -0.39 15.83
C LEU A 274 24.35 -0.46 16.40
N GLU A 275 25.36 -0.38 15.54
CA GLU A 275 26.74 -0.32 15.98
C GLU A 275 26.95 0.94 16.80
N ASN A 276 27.48 0.80 18.02
CA ASN A 276 27.88 1.95 18.79
C ASN A 276 29.10 2.58 18.13
N ILE A 277 28.97 3.84 17.72
CA ILE A 277 30.12 4.68 17.42
C ILE A 277 30.45 5.54 18.64
N GLU A 278 31.70 6.00 18.71
CA GLU A 278 32.11 7.03 19.65
C GLU A 278 32.14 8.37 18.92
N LEU A 279 31.31 9.31 19.37
CA LEU A 279 31.40 10.71 19.02
C LEU A 279 31.94 11.48 20.24
N ASP A 280 32.36 12.71 19.98
CA ASP A 280 32.80 13.62 21.03
C ASP A 280 31.64 14.03 21.96
N ASN A 281 32.02 14.51 23.14
CA ASN A 281 31.11 15.22 24.03
C ASN A 281 31.16 16.71 23.71
N TYR A 282 30.00 17.36 23.80
CA TYR A 282 29.85 18.72 23.32
C TYR A 282 29.75 19.74 24.45
N TYR A 283 30.11 20.97 24.14
CA TYR A 283 29.97 22.13 25.01
C TYR A 283 29.24 23.22 24.24
N MET A 284 28.16 23.76 24.81
CA MET A 284 27.32 24.77 24.17
C MET A 284 27.22 26.03 25.04
N THR A 285 27.36 27.19 24.38
CA THR A 285 27.16 28.54 24.93
C THR A 285 26.24 29.34 24.01
N PRO A 286 24.92 29.06 23.97
CA PRO A 286 24.00 29.75 23.07
C PRO A 286 23.79 31.22 23.49
N ASN A 287 24.71 32.09 23.08
CA ASN A 287 24.75 33.51 23.43
C ASN A 287 24.68 34.42 22.18
N GLY A 288 24.68 33.83 20.99
CA GLY A 288 24.59 34.54 19.71
C GLY A 288 25.90 35.18 19.27
N ASP A 289 27.05 34.79 19.83
CA ASP A 289 28.37 35.28 19.42
C ASP A 289 28.97 34.52 18.22
N GLY A 290 28.26 33.51 17.72
CA GLY A 290 28.67 32.64 16.61
C GLY A 290 29.52 31.45 17.02
N THR A 291 29.87 31.30 18.30
CA THR A 291 30.75 30.24 18.82
C THR A 291 29.98 29.32 19.77
N ASN A 292 29.89 28.03 19.42
CA ASN A 292 29.17 27.01 20.21
C ASN A 292 27.70 27.35 20.49
N ASP A 293 27.06 28.11 19.60
CA ASP A 293 25.64 28.46 19.70
C ASP A 293 24.73 27.25 19.41
N PHE A 294 25.21 26.32 18.59
CA PHE A 294 24.48 25.12 18.19
C PHE A 294 25.24 23.85 18.55
N LEU A 295 24.51 22.75 18.72
CA LEU A 295 25.10 21.42 18.70
C LEU A 295 25.45 21.07 17.26
N VAL A 296 26.73 20.96 16.94
CA VAL A 296 27.20 20.63 15.59
C VAL A 296 27.84 19.26 15.63
N ILE A 297 27.17 18.28 15.02
CA ILE A 297 27.70 16.93 14.82
C ILE A 297 28.32 16.88 13.42
N GLU A 298 29.62 16.65 13.35
CA GLU A 298 30.36 16.62 12.08
C GLU A 298 29.92 15.42 11.22
N GLY A 299 29.69 15.66 9.92
CA GLY A 299 29.32 14.63 8.96
C GLY A 299 27.84 14.21 8.99
N ILE A 300 27.01 14.86 9.82
CA ILE A 300 25.58 14.54 9.92
C ILE A 300 24.84 14.73 8.59
N GLU A 301 25.31 15.64 7.74
CA GLU A 301 24.79 15.88 6.39
C GLU A 301 24.93 14.68 5.45
N SER A 302 25.82 13.74 5.77
CA SER A 302 25.98 12.48 5.03
C SER A 302 24.99 11.40 5.49
N SER A 303 24.22 11.65 6.55
CA SER A 303 23.18 10.77 7.05
C SER A 303 21.86 11.54 7.21
N PRO A 304 21.13 11.82 6.11
CA PRO A 304 19.88 12.58 6.17
C PRO A 304 18.76 11.84 6.93
N ASN A 305 18.79 10.50 6.97
CA ASN A 305 17.89 9.70 7.82
C ASN A 305 18.53 9.50 9.20
N ASN A 306 18.56 10.58 9.98
CA ASN A 306 19.02 10.55 11.36
C ASN A 306 17.95 11.05 12.33
N THR A 307 18.09 10.71 13.60
CA THR A 307 17.26 11.26 14.68
C THR A 307 18.13 11.65 15.87
N LEU A 308 18.03 12.92 16.28
CA LEU A 308 18.65 13.43 17.51
C LEU A 308 17.60 13.51 18.62
N GLN A 309 17.91 12.93 19.78
CA GLN A 309 17.14 13.08 21.02
C GLN A 309 18.03 13.61 22.13
N ILE A 310 17.55 14.59 22.90
CA ILE A 310 18.28 15.17 24.04
C ILE A 310 17.44 15.07 25.30
N PHE A 311 18.06 14.62 26.38
CA PHE A 311 17.46 14.37 27.68
C PHE A 311 18.17 15.21 28.75
N ASN A 312 17.43 15.69 29.74
CA ASN A 312 18.04 16.30 30.92
C ASN A 312 18.65 15.23 31.86
N ARG A 313 19.32 15.67 32.92
CA ARG A 313 19.92 14.78 33.95
C ARG A 313 18.95 13.84 34.67
N TYR A 314 17.65 14.03 34.54
CA TYR A 314 16.62 13.17 35.11
C TYR A 314 16.05 12.18 34.08
N GLY A 315 16.62 12.10 32.88
CA GLY A 315 16.15 11.23 31.80
C GLY A 315 14.88 11.75 31.09
N ILE A 316 14.48 13.00 31.33
CA ILE A 316 13.31 13.59 30.67
C ILE A 316 13.76 14.15 29.32
N LEU A 317 13.11 13.70 28.24
CA LEU A 317 13.30 14.24 26.89
C LEU A 317 13.01 15.76 26.91
N VAL A 318 13.92 16.54 26.36
CA VAL A 318 13.81 18.00 26.23
C VAL A 318 13.88 18.48 24.78
N TYR A 319 14.44 17.68 23.89
CA TYR A 319 14.49 18.01 22.46
C TYR A 319 14.49 16.72 21.63
N THR A 320 13.83 16.75 20.48
CA THR A 320 13.91 15.68 19.48
C THR A 320 13.79 16.26 18.07
N LYS A 321 14.62 15.83 17.13
CA LYS A 321 14.50 16.24 15.72
C LYS A 321 14.90 15.08 14.81
N ARG A 322 14.00 14.75 13.86
CA ARG A 322 14.27 13.88 12.71
C ARG A 322 14.97 14.70 11.62
N GLY A 323 15.87 14.07 10.87
CA GLY A 323 16.72 14.76 9.89
C GLY A 323 17.47 15.90 10.55
N TYR A 324 18.14 15.62 11.67
CA TYR A 324 18.91 16.63 12.38
C TYR A 324 20.00 17.20 11.48
N ASP A 325 20.07 18.53 11.46
CA ASP A 325 20.80 19.36 10.50
C ASP A 325 21.68 20.40 11.24
N ASN A 326 22.11 20.06 12.46
CA ASN A 326 22.87 20.95 13.35
C ASN A 326 22.11 22.21 13.83
N SER A 327 20.77 22.17 13.85
CA SER A 327 19.96 23.33 14.25
C SER A 327 19.59 23.40 15.73
N PHE A 328 20.16 22.60 16.63
CA PHE A 328 19.78 22.66 18.05
C PHE A 328 20.52 23.80 18.74
N ASP A 329 19.79 24.79 19.24
CA ASP A 329 20.27 26.06 19.81
C ASP A 329 20.10 26.13 21.35
N GLY A 330 19.86 24.99 21.99
CA GLY A 330 19.58 24.94 23.43
C GLY A 330 18.12 25.22 23.81
N ILE A 331 17.21 25.32 22.84
CA ILE A 331 15.77 25.52 23.09
C ILE A 331 15.01 24.18 23.00
N SER A 332 14.16 23.91 23.98
CA SER A 332 13.31 22.71 24.00
C SER A 332 12.17 22.80 22.99
N ASN A 333 11.97 21.76 22.19
CA ASN A 333 10.82 21.65 21.28
C ASN A 333 9.72 20.67 21.75
N VAL A 334 9.87 20.07 22.94
CA VAL A 334 8.90 19.10 23.49
C VAL A 334 7.92 19.69 24.49
N SER A 335 6.77 19.03 24.64
CA SER A 335 5.61 19.65 25.28
C SER A 335 5.65 19.82 26.78
N ASN A 336 6.42 18.99 27.48
CA ASN A 336 6.41 18.86 28.94
C ASN A 336 7.47 19.70 29.67
N VAL A 337 8.14 20.62 28.97
CA VAL A 337 9.15 21.50 29.56
C VAL A 337 8.52 22.86 29.87
N PHE A 338 8.53 23.24 31.15
CA PHE A 338 7.88 24.44 31.72
C PHE A 338 8.35 25.80 31.15
N SER A 339 9.26 25.82 30.17
CA SER A 339 9.87 27.03 29.64
C SER A 339 10.38 26.85 28.21
N ARG A 340 9.52 26.40 27.28
CA ARG A 340 9.87 26.18 25.86
C ARG A 340 10.60 27.34 25.17
N ASN A 341 10.39 28.59 25.60
CA ASN A 341 10.97 29.77 24.95
C ASN A 341 12.03 30.50 25.79
N LYS A 342 12.47 29.95 26.94
CA LYS A 342 13.50 30.60 27.79
C LYS A 342 14.88 29.95 27.70
N GLY A 343 15.06 29.01 26.78
CA GLY A 343 16.24 28.15 26.73
C GLY A 343 16.26 27.12 27.87
N LEU A 344 17.04 26.07 27.66
CA LEU A 344 17.32 25.06 28.68
C LEU A 344 18.27 25.63 29.74
N ALA A 345 18.11 25.21 30.99
CA ALA A 345 18.95 25.68 32.09
C ALA A 345 20.39 25.15 31.97
N SER A 346 21.37 25.87 32.52
CA SER A 346 22.75 25.38 32.56
C SER A 346 22.85 24.01 33.23
N GLY A 347 23.55 23.08 32.60
CA GLY A 347 23.74 21.73 33.13
C GLY A 347 24.19 20.72 32.10
N ILE A 348 24.29 19.48 32.56
CA ILE A 348 24.58 18.31 31.72
C ILE A 348 23.28 17.76 31.14
N TYR A 349 23.31 17.54 29.83
CA TYR A 349 22.29 16.87 29.06
C TYR A 349 22.90 15.65 28.38
N PHE A 350 22.09 14.62 28.17
CA PHE A 350 22.48 13.42 27.43
C PHE A 350 21.85 13.49 26.06
N TYR A 351 22.59 13.12 25.03
CA TYR A 351 22.04 13.02 23.68
C TYR A 351 22.19 11.61 23.16
N ILE A 352 21.20 11.20 22.38
CA ILE A 352 21.23 9.98 21.59
C ILE A 352 21.09 10.44 20.14
N ILE A 353 22.07 10.09 19.31
CA ILE A 353 22.00 10.27 17.86
C ILE A 353 21.94 8.89 17.23
N THR A 354 20.90 8.68 16.42
CA THR A 354 20.73 7.48 15.62
C THR A 354 20.90 7.86 14.15
N LEU A 355 21.81 7.17 13.47
CA LEU A 355 22.14 7.30 12.05
C LEU A 355 21.60 6.06 11.35
N ASN A 356 20.34 6.11 10.90
CA ASN A 356 19.65 4.95 10.34
C ASN A 356 20.30 4.51 9.01
N ASP A 357 20.79 5.48 8.22
CA ASP A 357 21.46 5.22 6.92
C ASP A 357 22.64 4.25 7.03
N ILE A 358 23.38 4.32 8.14
CA ILE A 358 24.60 3.54 8.37
C ILE A 358 24.50 2.64 9.60
N LYS A 359 23.28 2.44 10.12
CA LYS A 359 22.96 1.58 11.26
C LYS A 359 23.85 1.81 12.47
N LYS A 360 24.08 3.09 12.80
CA LYS A 360 24.94 3.48 13.92
C LYS A 360 24.18 4.31 14.92
N LYS A 361 24.55 4.14 16.19
CA LYS A 361 24.08 5.03 17.25
C LYS A 361 25.22 5.48 18.13
N HIS A 362 25.02 6.62 18.75
CA HIS A 362 25.88 7.08 19.81
C HIS A 362 25.06 7.69 20.92
N GLN A 363 25.48 7.41 22.15
CA GLN A 363 25.01 8.10 23.33
C GLN A 363 26.17 8.86 23.95
N GLY A 364 26.02 10.18 24.01
CA GLY A 364 27.01 11.07 24.60
C GLY A 364 26.37 12.04 25.58
N TYR A 365 27.17 12.99 26.06
CA TYR A 365 26.66 14.11 26.84
C TYR A 365 27.11 15.43 26.24
N LEU A 366 26.32 16.47 26.53
CA LEU A 366 26.68 17.84 26.26
C LEU A 366 26.50 18.68 27.53
N TYR A 367 27.41 19.62 27.74
CA TYR A 367 27.25 20.63 28.78
C TYR A 367 26.73 21.92 28.13
N LEU A 368 25.56 22.36 28.57
CA LEU A 368 24.95 23.60 28.13
C LEU A 368 25.13 24.64 29.24
N THR A 369 25.56 25.84 28.87
CA THR A 369 25.55 26.99 29.79
C THR A 369 24.84 28.17 29.19
N THR A 370 23.95 28.77 29.96
CA THR A 370 23.30 30.04 29.63
C THR A 370 24.13 31.18 30.19
N TYR A 371 24.54 32.12 29.34
CA TYR A 371 25.10 33.40 29.81
C TYR A 371 23.93 34.24 30.36
N GLN A 372 23.86 34.47 31.67
CA GLN A 372 23.05 35.55 32.22
C GLN A 372 23.98 36.73 32.45
N GLU A 373 23.85 37.79 31.65
CA GLU A 373 24.30 39.11 32.09
C GLU A 373 23.51 39.45 33.36
N ASN A 374 24.22 39.54 34.49
CA ASN A 374 23.68 40.10 35.74
C ASN A 374 23.70 41.62 35.68
#